data_AF-A0A956TEE0-F1
#
_entry.id   AF-A0A956TEE0-F1
#
_cell.length_a   1.000
_cell.length_b   1.000
_cell.length_c   1.000
_cell.angle_alpha   90.00
_cell.angle_beta   90.00
_cell.angle_gamma   90.00
#
_symmetry.space_group_name_H-M   'P 1'
#
loop_
_entity.id
_entity.type
_entity.pdbx_description
1 polymer ?
#
loop_
_entity_poly.entity_id
_entity_poly.type
_entity_poly.pdbx_seq_one_letter_code
_entity_poly.pdbx_strand_id
1 'polypeptide(L)'
;MKRLLRNSLLTLWAATTLTFILIRQMPGDIVYQWALQLQAMQGIDFQQAEAQVKVMLNYQPGQTIWTQYFSYLGGLLQGNLGTSLVYQIPVWKVIALALPWTLIIAFGAVSLSFVVGTSLGLLAAWKRQTRLPDLLRLYATVSQAIPDFLVGLLLVALFGIKIPIFPMRGAYSTFVEPGLNPAFLADVAYH
;
A
#
# COMPACT_ATOMS: atom_id res chain seq x y z
N MET A 1 -8.75 -6.67 -25.90
CA MET A 1 -7.68 -7.27 -25.05
C MET A 1 -6.26 -6.81 -25.40
N LYS A 2 -5.79 -6.91 -26.65
CA LYS A 2 -4.38 -6.56 -27.02
C LYS A 2 -3.94 -5.16 -26.58
N ARG A 3 -4.82 -4.15 -26.65
CA ARG A 3 -4.54 -2.77 -26.20
C ARG A 3 -4.34 -2.67 -24.68
N LEU A 4 -5.11 -3.41 -23.88
CA LEU A 4 -5.03 -3.38 -22.42
C LEU A 4 -3.76 -4.05 -21.93
N LEU A 5 -3.45 -5.25 -22.43
CA LEU A 5 -2.21 -5.97 -22.08
C LEU A 5 -0.96 -5.16 -22.41
N ARG A 6 -0.93 -4.52 -23.60
CA ARG A 6 0.16 -3.63 -23.99
C ARG A 6 0.32 -2.48 -23.01
N ASN A 7 -0.77 -1.81 -22.66
CA ASN A 7 -0.70 -0.67 -21.74
C ASN A 7 -0.23 -1.12 -20.35
N SER A 8 -0.71 -2.25 -19.82
CA SER A 8 -0.28 -2.80 -18.53
C SER A 8 1.20 -3.18 -18.51
N LEU A 9 1.70 -3.81 -19.57
CA LEU A 9 3.12 -4.14 -19.70
C LEU A 9 3.99 -2.89 -19.76
N LEU A 10 3.57 -1.88 -20.52
CA LEU A 10 4.28 -0.60 -20.59
C LEU A 10 4.30 0.12 -19.24
N THR A 11 3.18 0.12 -18.50
CA THR A 11 3.13 0.75 -17.18
C THR A 11 3.99 0.01 -16.17
N LEU A 12 3.99 -1.33 -16.18
CA LEU A 12 4.84 -2.13 -15.30
C LEU A 12 6.31 -1.88 -15.60
N TRP A 13 6.71 -1.95 -16.87
CA TRP A 13 8.08 -1.68 -17.28
C TRP A 13 8.52 -0.26 -16.94
N ALA A 14 7.67 0.75 -17.21
CA ALA A 14 7.96 2.14 -16.87
C ALA A 14 8.10 2.32 -15.35
N ALA A 15 7.20 1.75 -14.56
CA ALA A 15 7.25 1.81 -13.11
C ALA A 15 8.51 1.13 -12.56
N THR A 16 8.84 -0.10 -13.00
CA THR A 16 10.05 -0.81 -12.53
C THR A 16 11.33 -0.08 -12.93
N THR A 17 11.38 0.50 -14.14
CA THR A 17 12.53 1.29 -14.60
C THR A 17 12.67 2.56 -13.78
N LEU A 18 11.57 3.29 -13.58
CA LEU A 18 11.56 4.52 -12.79
C LEU A 18 11.99 4.24 -11.35
N THR A 19 11.45 3.20 -10.71
CA THR A 19 11.84 2.79 -9.35
C THR A 19 13.32 2.42 -9.28
N PHE A 20 13.84 1.67 -10.26
CA PHE A 20 15.26 1.32 -10.33
C PHE A 20 16.15 2.58 -10.39
N ILE A 21 15.79 3.56 -11.23
CA ILE A 21 16.53 4.81 -11.36
C ILE A 21 16.45 5.61 -10.06
N LEU A 22 15.24 5.81 -9.52
CA LEU A 22 15.02 6.61 -8.32
C LEU A 22 15.80 6.06 -7.12
N ILE A 23 15.72 4.75 -6.86
CA ILE A 23 16.43 4.11 -5.74
C ILE A 23 17.95 4.28 -5.88
N ARG A 24 18.49 4.20 -7.09
CA ARG A 24 19.94 4.35 -7.33
C ARG A 24 20.43 5.79 -7.29
N GLN A 25 19.54 6.74 -7.55
CA GLN A 25 19.82 8.17 -7.45
C GLN A 25 19.55 8.72 -6.05
N MET A 26 18.93 7.95 -5.16
CA MET A 26 18.72 8.38 -3.78
C MET A 26 20.07 8.69 -3.13
N PRO A 27 20.23 9.91 -2.56
CA PRO A 27 21.43 10.25 -1.83
C PRO A 27 21.50 9.44 -0.53
N GLY A 28 22.64 8.80 -0.28
CA GLY A 28 22.89 8.03 0.92
C GLY A 28 23.52 6.67 0.62
N ASP A 29 24.52 6.29 1.40
CA ASP A 29 25.12 4.95 1.31
C ASP A 29 24.37 3.98 2.22
N ILE A 30 23.26 3.44 1.68
CA ILE A 30 22.41 2.48 2.41
C ILE A 30 23.20 1.20 2.74
N VAL A 31 24.14 0.81 1.86
CA VAL A 31 25.00 -0.35 2.09
C VAL A 31 25.86 -0.11 3.32
N TYR A 32 26.53 1.04 3.40
CA TYR A 32 27.36 1.41 4.54
C TYR A 32 26.56 1.51 5.85
N GLN A 33 25.42 2.21 5.85
CA GLN A 33 24.60 2.39 7.05
C GLN A 33 24.05 1.06 7.57
N TRP A 34 23.56 0.21 6.68
CA TRP A 34 23.05 -1.10 7.07
C TRP A 34 24.19 -2.05 7.49
N ALA A 35 25.37 -1.95 6.85
CA ALA A 35 26.55 -2.72 7.26
C ALA A 35 27.00 -2.35 8.69
N LEU A 36 27.00 -1.07 9.05
CA LEU A 36 27.28 -0.63 10.43
C LEU A 36 26.27 -1.21 11.43
N GLN A 37 24.98 -1.22 11.07
CA GLN A 37 23.94 -1.81 11.90
C GLN A 37 24.13 -3.33 12.06
N LEU A 38 24.41 -4.06 10.97
CA LEU A 38 24.68 -5.50 11.04
C LEU A 38 25.93 -5.83 11.84
N GLN A 39 27.00 -5.04 11.68
CA GLN A 39 28.20 -5.16 12.51
C GLN A 39 27.87 -5.01 14.00
N ALA A 40 27.09 -3.97 14.36
CA ALA A 40 26.71 -3.75 15.75
C ALA A 40 25.78 -4.85 16.31
N MET A 41 24.88 -5.39 15.50
CA MET A 41 23.91 -6.41 15.92
C MET A 41 24.51 -7.83 15.97
N GLN A 42 25.40 -8.17 15.04
CA GLN A 42 25.95 -9.52 14.88
C GLN A 42 27.40 -9.64 15.37
N GLY A 43 28.06 -8.52 15.68
CA GLY A 43 29.47 -8.51 16.11
C GLY A 43 30.46 -8.95 15.02
N ILE A 44 30.05 -8.92 13.76
CA ILE A 44 30.88 -9.32 12.61
C ILE A 44 31.78 -8.17 12.13
N ASP A 45 32.84 -8.50 11.41
CA ASP A 45 33.68 -7.49 10.77
C ASP A 45 32.88 -6.66 9.75
N PHE A 46 33.26 -5.39 9.58
CA PHE A 46 32.57 -4.47 8.69
C PHE A 46 32.59 -4.97 7.23
N GLN A 47 33.70 -5.56 6.75
CA GLN A 47 33.76 -6.06 5.38
C GLN A 47 32.79 -7.23 5.15
N GLN A 48 32.60 -8.07 6.15
CA GLN A 48 31.65 -9.18 6.09
C GLN A 48 30.21 -8.67 6.11
N ALA A 49 29.91 -7.68 6.97
CA ALA A 49 28.61 -7.03 7.01
C ALA A 49 28.27 -6.35 5.67
N GLU A 50 29.22 -5.60 5.12
CA GLU A 50 29.07 -4.91 3.84
C GLU A 50 28.80 -5.89 2.69
N ALA A 51 29.53 -7.01 2.64
CA ALA A 51 29.32 -8.05 1.64
C ALA A 51 27.91 -8.68 1.75
N GLN A 52 27.44 -8.95 2.96
CA GLN A 52 26.08 -9.48 3.18
C GLN A 52 25.01 -8.51 2.70
N VAL A 53 25.13 -7.22 3.04
CA VAL A 53 24.17 -6.19 2.60
C VAL A 53 24.15 -6.06 1.08
N LYS A 54 25.32 -6.06 0.43
CA LYS A 54 25.42 -6.01 -1.04
C LYS A 54 24.64 -7.16 -1.70
N VAL A 55 24.74 -8.36 -1.16
CA VAL A 55 23.97 -9.53 -1.64
C VAL A 55 22.47 -9.34 -1.39
N MET A 56 22.07 -8.92 -0.19
CA MET A 56 20.64 -8.71 0.15
C MET A 56 19.96 -7.63 -0.70
N LEU A 57 20.72 -6.63 -1.14
CA LEU A 57 20.24 -5.55 -2.02
C LEU A 57 20.41 -5.85 -3.51
N ASN A 58 20.98 -7.00 -3.86
CA ASN A 58 21.44 -7.31 -5.22
C ASN A 58 22.28 -6.16 -5.82
N TYR A 59 23.08 -5.51 -4.98
CA TYR A 59 23.95 -4.40 -5.34
C TYR A 59 25.35 -4.93 -5.62
N GLN A 60 25.80 -4.78 -6.86
CA GLN A 60 27.09 -5.29 -7.33
C GLN A 60 27.96 -4.08 -7.76
N PRO A 61 28.78 -3.52 -6.85
CA PRO A 61 29.67 -2.42 -7.19
C PRO A 61 30.67 -2.86 -8.26
N GLY A 62 30.78 -2.09 -9.36
CA GLY A 62 31.70 -2.37 -10.47
C GLY A 62 31.06 -2.92 -11.74
N GLN A 63 29.77 -3.30 -11.72
CA GLN A 63 29.07 -3.67 -12.95
C GLN A 63 28.44 -2.48 -13.66
N THR A 64 28.34 -2.54 -14.99
CA THR A 64 27.64 -1.54 -15.78
C THR A 64 26.17 -1.42 -15.34
N ILE A 65 25.59 -0.22 -15.46
CA ILE A 65 24.21 0.02 -15.04
C ILE A 65 23.20 -0.90 -15.76
N TRP A 66 23.51 -1.27 -17.01
CA TRP A 66 22.72 -2.19 -17.81
C TRP A 66 22.69 -3.60 -17.23
N THR A 67 23.85 -4.14 -16.83
CA THR A 67 23.93 -5.47 -16.20
C THR A 67 23.07 -5.52 -14.94
N GLN A 68 23.16 -4.48 -14.12
CA GLN A 68 22.39 -4.42 -12.89
C GLN A 68 20.89 -4.26 -13.14
N TYR A 69 20.50 -3.53 -14.19
CA TYR A 69 19.11 -3.39 -14.61
C TYR A 69 18.51 -4.72 -15.10
N PHE A 70 19.21 -5.43 -15.98
CA PHE A 70 18.75 -6.74 -16.46
C PHE A 70 18.76 -7.81 -15.38
N SER A 71 19.73 -7.79 -14.45
CA SER A 71 19.72 -8.65 -13.27
C SER A 71 18.50 -8.38 -12.38
N TYR A 72 18.19 -7.11 -12.12
CA TYR A 72 17.00 -6.70 -11.38
C TYR A 72 15.70 -7.17 -12.06
N LEU A 73 15.54 -6.92 -13.36
CA LEU A 73 14.39 -7.42 -14.12
C LEU A 73 14.29 -8.95 -14.11
N GLY A 74 15.41 -9.65 -14.27
CA GLY A 74 15.45 -11.11 -14.20
C GLY A 74 14.98 -11.63 -12.84
N GLY A 75 15.43 -10.99 -11.75
CA GLY A 75 14.95 -11.28 -10.40
C GLY A 75 13.45 -11.07 -10.24
N LEU A 76 12.91 -9.94 -10.72
CA LEU A 76 11.47 -9.67 -10.68
C LEU A 76 10.64 -10.73 -11.43
N LEU A 77 11.09 -11.15 -12.61
CA LEU A 77 10.42 -12.19 -13.40
C LEU A 77 10.44 -13.57 -12.72
N GLN A 78 11.42 -13.82 -11.85
CA GLN A 78 11.52 -15.03 -11.04
C GLN A 78 10.77 -14.91 -9.70
N GLY A 79 10.07 -13.79 -9.46
CA GLY A 79 9.35 -13.52 -8.21
C GLY A 79 10.24 -13.01 -7.07
N ASN A 80 11.53 -12.75 -7.33
CA ASN A 80 12.41 -12.12 -6.36
C ASN A 80 12.23 -10.60 -6.38
N LEU A 81 11.41 -10.10 -5.44
CA LEU A 81 11.16 -8.67 -5.24
C LEU A 81 12.30 -7.96 -4.47
N GLY A 82 13.30 -8.70 -4.00
CA GLY A 82 14.41 -8.19 -3.20
C GLY A 82 14.05 -7.91 -1.75
N THR A 83 14.88 -7.09 -1.12
CA THR A 83 14.79 -6.73 0.30
C THR A 83 14.37 -5.28 0.46
N SER A 84 13.48 -5.00 1.42
CA SER A 84 13.07 -3.63 1.71
C SER A 84 14.23 -2.82 2.30
N LEU A 85 14.52 -1.66 1.72
CA LEU A 85 15.54 -0.74 2.24
C LEU A 85 15.15 -0.11 3.59
N VAL A 86 13.83 -0.02 3.86
CA VAL A 86 13.28 0.59 5.07
C VAL A 86 13.12 -0.46 6.18
N TYR A 87 12.48 -1.58 5.86
CA TYR A 87 12.15 -2.61 6.85
C TYR A 87 13.22 -3.71 6.97
N GLN A 88 14.21 -3.74 6.08
CA GLN A 88 15.31 -4.72 6.07
C GLN A 88 14.85 -6.19 6.05
N ILE A 89 13.64 -6.44 5.54
CA ILE A 89 13.05 -7.78 5.35
C ILE A 89 12.64 -7.98 3.88
N PRO A 90 12.49 -9.24 3.41
CA PRO A 90 12.03 -9.51 2.06
C PRO A 90 10.75 -8.74 1.73
N VAL A 91 10.70 -8.10 0.55
CA VAL A 91 9.56 -7.26 0.14
C VAL A 91 8.24 -8.04 0.16
N TRP A 92 8.28 -9.34 -0.17
CA TRP A 92 7.12 -10.22 -0.07
C TRP A 92 6.51 -10.26 1.34
N LYS A 93 7.34 -10.24 2.40
CA LYS A 93 6.83 -10.22 3.78
C LYS A 93 6.14 -8.90 4.11
N VAL A 94 6.69 -7.77 3.64
CA VAL A 94 6.05 -6.45 3.81
C VAL A 94 4.68 -6.44 3.13
N ILE A 95 4.61 -6.94 1.90
CA ILE A 95 3.34 -7.05 1.16
C ILE A 95 2.37 -7.98 1.90
N ALA A 96 2.82 -9.14 2.36
CA ALA A 96 1.98 -10.09 3.08
C ALA A 96 1.41 -9.53 4.39
N LEU A 97 2.13 -8.64 5.08
CA LEU A 97 1.63 -7.96 6.28
C LEU A 97 0.56 -6.91 5.95
N ALA A 98 0.66 -6.22 4.81
CA ALA A 98 -0.28 -5.17 4.40
C ALA A 98 -1.49 -5.70 3.60
N LEU A 99 -1.34 -6.85 2.95
CA LEU A 99 -2.33 -7.38 2.01
C LEU A 99 -3.69 -7.66 2.68
N PRO A 100 -3.79 -8.32 3.85
CA PRO A 100 -5.08 -8.60 4.48
C PRO A 100 -5.87 -7.32 4.78
N TRP A 101 -5.20 -6.28 5.27
CA TRP A 101 -5.82 -4.99 5.59
C TRP A 101 -6.35 -4.30 4.34
N THR A 102 -5.54 -4.27 3.27
CA THR A 102 -5.97 -3.72 1.98
C THR A 102 -7.19 -4.47 1.44
N LEU A 103 -7.21 -5.80 1.55
CA LEU A 103 -8.34 -6.62 1.09
C LEU A 103 -9.61 -6.38 1.91
N ILE A 104 -9.50 -6.33 3.24
CA ILE A 104 -10.64 -6.05 4.13
C ILE A 104 -11.26 -4.69 3.79
N ILE A 105 -10.43 -3.65 3.68
CA ILE A 105 -10.88 -2.29 3.38
C ILE A 105 -11.48 -2.22 1.97
N ALA A 106 -10.77 -2.74 0.96
CA ALA A 106 -11.23 -2.67 -0.43
C ALA A 106 -12.53 -3.45 -0.63
N PHE A 107 -12.60 -4.68 -0.12
CA PHE A 107 -13.79 -5.52 -0.24
C PHE A 107 -14.96 -4.95 0.58
N GLY A 108 -14.70 -4.44 1.78
CA GLY A 108 -15.71 -3.79 2.60
C GLY A 108 -16.28 -2.53 1.93
N ALA A 109 -15.41 -1.66 1.42
CA ALA A 109 -15.80 -0.43 0.73
C ALA A 109 -16.59 -0.73 -0.56
N VAL A 110 -16.12 -1.66 -1.39
CA VAL A 110 -16.83 -2.07 -2.62
C VAL A 110 -18.19 -2.68 -2.28
N SER A 111 -18.25 -3.59 -1.30
CA SER A 111 -19.52 -4.22 -0.90
C SER A 111 -20.52 -3.19 -0.37
N LEU A 112 -20.07 -2.28 0.51
CA LEU A 112 -20.90 -1.21 1.06
C LEU A 112 -21.37 -0.26 -0.03
N SER A 113 -20.46 0.19 -0.90
CA SER A 113 -20.79 1.07 -2.02
C SER A 113 -21.76 0.40 -3.00
N PHE A 114 -21.62 -0.89 -3.25
CA PHE A 114 -22.52 -1.65 -4.10
C PHE A 114 -23.93 -1.72 -3.49
N VAL A 115 -24.04 -2.09 -2.21
CA VAL A 115 -25.32 -2.20 -1.51
C VAL A 115 -26.01 -0.84 -1.42
N VAL A 116 -25.32 0.19 -0.91
CA VAL A 116 -25.89 1.53 -0.72
C VAL A 116 -26.19 2.18 -2.07
N GLY A 117 -25.22 2.17 -3.00
CA GLY A 117 -25.37 2.78 -4.32
C GLY A 117 -26.49 2.15 -5.14
N THR A 118 -26.57 0.82 -5.16
CA THR A 118 -27.63 0.11 -5.90
C THR A 118 -28.99 0.34 -5.25
N SER A 119 -29.08 0.32 -3.92
CA SER A 119 -30.34 0.57 -3.20
C SER A 119 -30.86 1.99 -3.46
N LEU A 120 -30.01 3.00 -3.34
CA LEU A 120 -30.37 4.39 -3.63
C LEU A 120 -30.74 4.59 -5.11
N GLY A 121 -30.00 3.95 -6.03
CA GLY A 121 -30.31 3.96 -7.45
C GLY A 121 -31.68 3.34 -7.77
N LEU A 122 -31.99 2.20 -7.17
CA LEU A 122 -33.29 1.53 -7.31
C LEU A 122 -34.43 2.37 -6.74
N LEU A 123 -34.24 2.94 -5.54
CA LEU A 123 -35.23 3.83 -4.92
C LEU A 123 -35.50 5.08 -5.77
N ALA A 124 -34.47 5.68 -6.35
CA ALA A 124 -34.63 6.83 -7.24
C ALA A 124 -35.35 6.47 -8.53
N ALA A 125 -35.08 5.29 -9.10
CA ALA A 125 -35.79 4.78 -10.27
C ALA A 125 -37.28 4.50 -9.97
N TRP A 126 -37.58 3.92 -8.80
CA TRP A 126 -38.95 3.64 -8.39
C TRP A 126 -39.73 4.94 -8.09
N LYS A 127 -39.12 5.90 -7.40
CA LYS A 127 -39.72 7.19 -7.05
C LYS A 127 -39.37 8.30 -8.05
N ARG A 128 -39.38 7.99 -9.34
CA ARG A 128 -38.93 8.91 -10.42
C ARG A 128 -39.66 10.25 -10.47
N GLN A 129 -40.91 10.32 -10.02
CA GLN A 129 -41.70 11.55 -10.00
C GLN A 129 -41.46 12.43 -8.75
N THR A 130 -40.58 12.00 -7.84
CA THR A 130 -40.22 12.77 -6.63
C THR A 130 -38.94 13.57 -6.84
N ARG A 131 -38.56 14.41 -5.87
CA ARG A 131 -37.26 15.13 -5.88
C ARG A 131 -36.05 14.26 -5.55
N LEU A 132 -36.25 12.98 -5.19
CA LEU A 132 -35.16 12.09 -4.78
C LEU A 132 -34.06 11.94 -5.86
N PRO A 133 -34.39 11.73 -7.16
CA PRO A 133 -33.36 11.62 -8.20
C PRO A 133 -32.53 12.91 -8.35
N ASP A 134 -33.16 14.07 -8.23
CA ASP A 134 -32.48 15.36 -8.35
C ASP A 134 -31.54 15.61 -7.16
N LEU A 135 -31.96 15.25 -5.95
CA LEU A 135 -31.11 15.32 -4.75
C LEU A 135 -29.90 14.39 -4.84
N LEU A 136 -30.08 13.15 -5.33
CA LEU A 136 -28.97 12.21 -5.51
C LEU A 136 -27.99 12.67 -6.59
N ARG A 137 -28.49 13.29 -7.67
CA ARG A 137 -27.64 13.89 -8.71
C ARG A 137 -26.82 15.05 -8.14
N LEU A 138 -27.46 15.94 -7.38
CA LEU A 138 -26.77 17.04 -6.72
C LEU A 138 -25.68 16.51 -5.77
N TYR A 139 -26.01 15.51 -4.94
CA TYR A 139 -25.05 14.85 -4.06
C TYR A 139 -23.86 14.26 -4.84
N ALA A 140 -24.11 13.56 -5.94
CA ALA A 140 -23.05 12.97 -6.77
C ALA A 140 -22.14 14.04 -7.39
N THR A 141 -22.70 15.15 -7.86
CA THR A 141 -21.92 16.27 -8.42
C THR A 141 -21.07 16.97 -7.36
N VAL A 142 -21.63 17.26 -6.18
CA VAL A 142 -20.89 17.87 -5.07
C VAL A 142 -19.78 16.95 -4.59
N SER A 143 -20.06 15.66 -4.45
CA SER A 143 -19.07 14.68 -4.00
C SER A 143 -17.90 14.55 -4.97
N GLN A 144 -18.17 14.59 -6.28
CA GLN A 144 -17.11 14.58 -7.31
C GLN A 144 -16.25 15.85 -7.33
N ALA A 145 -16.79 16.99 -6.87
CA ALA A 145 -16.05 18.24 -6.80
C ALA A 145 -15.10 18.30 -5.60
N ILE A 146 -15.36 17.51 -4.55
CA ILE A 146 -14.53 17.47 -3.35
C ILE A 146 -13.46 16.38 -3.53
N PRO A 147 -12.17 16.71 -3.39
CA PRO A 147 -11.11 15.71 -3.36
C PRO A 147 -11.32 14.65 -2.25
N ASP A 148 -11.17 13.36 -2.59
CA ASP A 148 -11.39 12.24 -1.67
C ASP A 148 -10.59 12.36 -0.37
N PHE A 149 -9.34 12.84 -0.45
CA PHE A 149 -8.47 13.00 0.72
C PHE A 149 -9.01 14.04 1.71
N LEU A 150 -9.71 15.08 1.22
CA LEU A 150 -10.33 16.10 2.09
C LEU A 150 -11.55 15.52 2.81
N VAL A 151 -12.35 14.71 2.13
CA VAL A 151 -13.47 14.00 2.76
C VAL A 151 -12.94 13.09 3.87
N GLY A 152 -11.91 12.29 3.58
CA GLY A 152 -11.26 11.45 4.58
C GLY A 152 -10.74 12.24 5.78
N LEU A 153 -10.05 13.37 5.53
CA LEU A 153 -9.55 14.25 6.59
C LEU A 153 -10.67 14.84 7.45
N LEU A 154 -11.76 15.30 6.84
CA LEU A 154 -12.93 15.83 7.55
C LEU A 154 -13.62 14.76 8.39
N LEU A 155 -13.74 13.54 7.88
CA LEU A 155 -14.29 12.41 8.62
C LEU A 155 -13.44 12.08 9.84
N VAL A 156 -12.10 12.05 9.70
CA VAL A 156 -11.19 11.85 10.84
C VAL A 156 -11.29 13.00 11.84
N ALA A 157 -11.33 14.25 11.37
CA ALA A 157 -11.47 15.40 12.27
C ALA A 157 -12.80 15.39 13.03
N LEU A 158 -13.89 15.01 12.37
CA LEU A 158 -15.21 14.97 12.98
C LEU A 158 -15.38 13.78 13.92
N PHE A 159 -15.06 12.56 13.46
CA PHE A 159 -15.35 11.32 14.18
C PHE A 159 -14.18 10.73 14.97
N GLY A 160 -12.96 11.22 14.74
CA GLY A 160 -11.78 10.85 15.52
C GLY A 160 -11.41 11.87 16.59
N ILE A 161 -11.72 13.15 16.37
CA ILE A 161 -11.31 14.24 17.28
C ILE A 161 -12.51 14.91 17.94
N LYS A 162 -13.43 15.49 17.16
CA LYS A 162 -14.53 16.30 17.71
C LYS A 162 -15.59 15.46 18.41
N ILE A 163 -15.96 14.34 17.80
CA ILE A 163 -16.90 13.35 18.32
C ILE A 163 -16.15 12.03 18.26
N PRO A 164 -15.39 11.63 19.29
CA PRO A 164 -14.47 10.50 19.24
C PRO A 164 -15.23 9.16 19.25
N ILE A 165 -15.91 8.86 18.13
CA ILE A 165 -16.61 7.60 17.87
C ILE A 165 -15.61 6.54 17.38
N PHE A 166 -14.59 6.97 16.63
CA PHE A 166 -13.60 6.07 16.04
C PHE A 166 -12.19 6.42 16.51
N PRO A 167 -11.29 5.44 16.60
CA PRO A 167 -9.88 5.68 16.87
C PRO A 167 -9.23 6.42 15.69
N MET A 168 -8.24 7.27 15.98
CA MET A 168 -7.59 8.07 14.93
C MET A 168 -6.56 7.29 14.10
N ARG A 169 -6.07 6.15 14.60
CA ARG A 169 -4.98 5.37 14.00
C ARG A 169 -4.95 3.94 14.54
N GLY A 170 -4.32 3.06 13.76
CA GLY A 170 -4.17 1.64 14.11
C GLY A 170 -5.31 0.81 13.55
N ALA A 171 -5.02 -0.44 13.21
CA ALA A 171 -6.02 -1.36 12.67
C ALA A 171 -6.80 -2.13 13.74
N TYR A 172 -6.29 -2.10 14.98
CA TYR A 172 -6.86 -2.69 16.19
C TYR A 172 -6.07 -2.15 17.40
N SER A 173 -6.59 -2.36 18.59
CA SER A 173 -6.01 -1.94 19.86
C SER A 173 -4.80 -2.82 20.26
N THR A 174 -3.83 -2.22 20.95
CA THR A 174 -2.60 -2.94 21.37
C THR A 174 -2.83 -4.04 22.40
N PHE A 175 -4.03 -4.12 22.99
CA PHE A 175 -4.36 -5.05 24.07
C PHE A 175 -5.13 -6.29 23.59
N VAL A 176 -5.45 -6.38 22.29
CA VAL A 176 -6.16 -7.52 21.72
C VAL A 176 -5.21 -8.41 20.95
N GLU A 177 -5.25 -9.71 21.26
CA GLU A 177 -4.44 -10.70 20.56
C GLU A 177 -4.96 -10.92 19.13
N PRO A 178 -4.11 -10.74 18.10
CA PRO A 178 -4.48 -11.00 16.72
C PRO A 178 -4.86 -12.45 16.48
N GLY A 179 -6.04 -12.67 15.90
CA GLY A 179 -6.51 -14.01 15.54
C GLY A 179 -7.95 -14.01 15.07
N LEU A 180 -8.44 -15.18 14.62
CA LEU A 180 -9.85 -15.36 14.24
C LEU A 180 -10.74 -15.54 15.48
N ASN A 181 -10.63 -14.61 16.42
CA ASN A 181 -11.44 -14.59 17.63
C ASN A 181 -12.44 -13.42 17.58
N PRO A 182 -13.63 -13.55 18.20
CA PRO A 182 -14.65 -12.51 18.13
C PRO A 182 -14.22 -11.15 18.67
N ALA A 183 -13.34 -11.12 19.68
CA ALA A 183 -12.84 -9.89 20.27
C ALA A 183 -11.99 -9.09 19.27
N PHE A 184 -11.06 -9.76 18.58
CA PHE A 184 -10.24 -9.16 17.54
C PHE A 184 -11.07 -8.72 16.33
N LEU A 185 -12.02 -9.54 15.87
CA LEU A 185 -12.88 -9.17 14.75
C LEU A 185 -13.76 -7.96 15.06
N ALA A 186 -14.31 -7.87 16.28
CA ALA A 186 -15.09 -6.72 16.72
C ALA A 186 -14.21 -5.46 16.85
N ASP A 187 -13.00 -5.61 17.40
CA ASP A 187 -12.06 -4.50 17.56
C ASP A 187 -11.57 -3.97 16.20
N VAL A 188 -11.25 -4.87 15.25
CA VAL A 188 -10.94 -4.50 13.86
C VAL A 188 -12.11 -3.83 13.16
N ALA A 189 -13.36 -4.26 13.40
CA ALA A 189 -14.53 -3.63 12.80
C ALA A 189 -14.82 -2.24 13.38
N TYR A 190 -14.35 -1.98 14.61
CA TYR A 190 -14.47 -0.68 15.27
C TYR A 190 -13.37 0.30 14.88
N HIS A 191 -12.21 -0.19 14.41
CA HIS A 191 -11.09 0.63 13.94
C HIS A 191 -11.21 0.98 12.46
#